data_AF-A0A2X1LCS4-F1
#
_entry.id   AF-A0A2X1LCS4-F1
#
_cell.length_a   1.000
_cell.length_b   1.000
_cell.length_c   1.000
_cell.angle_alpha   90.00
_cell.angle_beta   90.00
_cell.angle_gamma   90.00
#
_symmetry.space_group_name_H-M   'P 1'
#
loop_
_entity.id
_entity.type
_entity.pdbx_description
1 polymer ?
#
loop_
_entity_poly.entity_id
_entity_poly.type
_entity_poly.pdbx_seq_one_letter_code
_entity_poly.pdbx_strand_id
1 'polypeptide(L)'
;MLVTGTATNQFASDIQAAQGFLVAAGQDYKEAQANLLTIGRTATATGSDILDVSKASFTLSDSLKIDPSQMKSAMGILVQAGKEGNFEFKDMAKNLPVLGAQFQALKMGGKEAAATMGAALQIARKGAATSDEAANNMNNFLAKILSPETLKKAKKNFGVDLYKIVTTAQKKGKNPFEAAMHSVMKMTKNGDQKLLGELFGDMQVQNFVRPMIQNWKEYQRIKATSLGAGSAVIDRDFANITKDNAERLKQLRIQASNASLSFWSGLATCFECRA
;
A
#
# COMPACT_ATOMS: atom_id res chain seq x y z
N MET A 1 -13.41 2.92 21.83
CA MET A 1 -12.56 4.03 21.33
C MET A 1 -11.44 4.43 22.27
N LEU A 2 -11.72 4.83 23.52
CA LEU A 2 -10.69 5.27 24.49
C LEU A 2 -9.55 4.24 24.67
N VAL A 3 -9.90 2.97 24.93
CA VAL A 3 -8.93 1.88 25.11
C VAL A 3 -8.05 1.68 23.87
N THR A 4 -8.67 1.63 22.69
CA THR A 4 -7.95 1.48 21.42
C THR A 4 -7.00 2.65 21.19
N GLY A 5 -7.46 3.90 21.40
CA GLY A 5 -6.65 5.10 21.22
C GLY A 5 -5.40 5.07 22.10
N THR A 6 -5.54 4.74 23.38
CA THR A 6 -4.38 4.57 24.27
C THR A 6 -3.45 3.46 23.79
N ALA A 7 -3.99 2.29 23.39
CA ALA A 7 -3.20 1.14 22.93
C ALA A 7 -2.44 1.38 21.61
N THR A 8 -2.83 2.40 20.84
CA THR A 8 -2.25 2.75 19.55
C THR A 8 -1.54 4.10 19.54
N ASN A 9 -1.47 4.81 20.67
CA ASN A 9 -1.02 6.21 20.74
C ASN A 9 -1.74 7.15 19.75
N GLN A 10 -3.06 7.02 19.64
CA GLN A 10 -3.93 7.85 18.80
C GLN A 10 -5.05 8.45 19.65
N PHE A 11 -5.60 9.60 19.27
CA PHE A 11 -6.74 10.16 19.99
C PHE A 11 -7.99 9.29 19.76
N ALA A 12 -8.92 9.28 20.72
CA ALA A 12 -10.14 8.49 20.57
C ALA A 12 -11.02 8.98 19.40
N SER A 13 -10.98 10.29 19.13
CA SER A 13 -11.61 10.91 17.95
C SER A 13 -11.04 10.38 16.64
N ASP A 14 -9.72 10.19 16.59
CA ASP A 14 -9.01 9.69 15.41
C ASP A 14 -9.40 8.24 15.13
N ILE A 15 -9.45 7.40 16.18
CA ILE A 15 -9.92 6.01 16.07
C ILE A 15 -11.39 5.97 15.62
N GLN A 16 -12.23 6.87 16.14
CA GLN A 16 -13.63 6.96 15.73
C GLN A 16 -13.78 7.39 14.28
N ALA A 17 -12.99 8.36 13.82
CA ALA A 17 -12.97 8.80 12.44
C ALA A 17 -12.51 7.68 11.50
N ALA A 18 -11.49 6.90 11.89
CA ALA A 18 -11.05 5.71 11.16
C ALA A 18 -12.17 4.67 11.01
N GLN A 19 -12.87 4.32 12.10
CA GLN A 19 -14.01 3.39 12.03
C GLN A 19 -15.13 3.94 11.16
N GLY A 20 -15.50 5.21 11.36
CA GLY A 20 -16.56 5.87 10.60
C GLY A 20 -16.28 5.87 9.10
N PHE A 21 -15.04 6.14 8.71
CA PHE A 21 -14.60 6.04 7.32
C PHE A 21 -14.77 4.62 6.77
N LEU A 22 -14.27 3.59 7.47
CA LEU A 22 -14.34 2.20 6.98
C LEU A 22 -15.78 1.73 6.79
N VAL A 23 -16.65 2.04 7.75
CA VAL A 23 -18.08 1.70 7.66
C VAL A 23 -18.76 2.46 6.52
N ALA A 24 -18.47 3.76 6.37
CA ALA A 24 -18.99 4.56 5.27
C ALA A 24 -18.49 4.08 3.89
N ALA A 25 -17.28 3.53 3.83
CA ALA A 25 -16.72 2.89 2.64
C ALA A 25 -17.34 1.51 2.33
N GLY A 26 -18.22 1.00 3.20
CA GLY A 26 -18.97 -0.25 3.01
C GLY A 26 -18.39 -1.47 3.72
N GLN A 27 -17.40 -1.30 4.60
CA GLN A 27 -16.85 -2.40 5.39
C GLN A 27 -17.80 -2.76 6.55
N ASP A 28 -17.89 -4.06 6.87
CA ASP A 28 -18.64 -4.52 8.04
C ASP A 28 -18.13 -3.86 9.33
N TYR A 29 -19.05 -3.50 10.22
CA TYR A 29 -18.72 -2.79 11.46
C TYR A 29 -17.77 -3.60 12.35
N LYS A 30 -17.99 -4.91 12.50
CA LYS A 30 -17.14 -5.76 13.34
C LYS A 30 -15.76 -5.94 12.72
N GLU A 31 -15.70 -6.09 11.40
CA GLU A 31 -14.43 -6.14 10.68
C GLU A 31 -13.65 -4.83 10.82
N ALA A 32 -14.31 -3.69 10.62
CA ALA A 32 -13.72 -2.36 10.84
C ALA A 32 -13.19 -2.23 12.26
N GLN A 33 -14.00 -2.59 13.27
CA GLN A 33 -13.63 -2.55 14.68
C GLN A 33 -12.41 -3.43 15.01
N ALA A 34 -12.32 -4.63 14.42
CA ALA A 34 -11.20 -5.56 14.63
C ALA A 34 -9.88 -5.01 14.05
N ASN A 35 -9.95 -4.22 12.98
CA ASN A 35 -8.78 -3.68 12.30
C ASN A 35 -8.24 -2.37 12.92
N LEU A 36 -9.01 -1.68 13.77
CA LEU A 36 -8.60 -0.38 14.34
C LEU A 36 -7.28 -0.43 15.13
N LEU A 37 -7.00 -1.54 15.83
CA LEU A 37 -5.74 -1.70 16.55
C LEU A 37 -4.55 -1.72 15.58
N THR A 38 -4.67 -2.45 14.47
CA THR A 38 -3.64 -2.54 13.43
C THR A 38 -3.46 -1.20 12.72
N ILE A 39 -4.57 -0.52 12.37
CA ILE A 39 -4.56 0.80 11.74
C ILE A 39 -3.87 1.82 12.63
N GLY A 40 -4.30 1.94 13.89
CA GLY A 40 -3.74 2.92 14.81
C GLY A 40 -2.26 2.67 15.11
N ARG A 41 -1.85 1.41 15.30
CA ARG A 41 -0.43 1.08 15.50
C ARG A 41 0.40 1.39 14.27
N THR A 42 -0.13 1.11 13.07
CA THR A 42 0.58 1.43 11.82
C THR A 42 0.73 2.94 11.68
N ALA A 43 -0.36 3.71 11.87
CA ALA A 43 -0.34 5.18 11.81
C ALA A 43 0.75 5.78 12.72
N THR A 44 0.84 5.32 13.97
CA THR A 44 1.89 5.75 14.90
C THR A 44 3.28 5.28 14.45
N ALA A 45 3.43 4.00 14.09
CA ALA A 45 4.72 3.43 13.68
C ALA A 45 5.32 4.10 12.44
N THR A 46 4.48 4.58 11.52
CA THR A 46 4.89 5.20 10.26
C THR A 46 4.75 6.72 10.25
N GLY A 47 4.29 7.33 11.35
CA GLY A 47 3.96 8.75 11.42
C GLY A 47 2.91 9.19 10.39
N SER A 48 2.03 8.28 9.96
CA SER A 48 1.04 8.53 8.92
C SER A 48 -0.30 8.98 9.52
N ASP A 49 -1.05 9.75 8.74
CA ASP A 49 -2.43 10.11 9.11
C ASP A 49 -3.31 8.84 9.17
N ILE A 50 -4.11 8.73 10.23
CA ILE A 50 -4.91 7.53 10.49
C ILE A 50 -5.97 7.29 9.42
N LEU A 51 -6.52 8.34 8.79
CA LEU A 51 -7.48 8.21 7.70
C LEU A 51 -6.80 7.70 6.44
N ASP A 52 -5.56 8.09 6.18
CA ASP A 52 -4.80 7.53 5.06
C ASP A 52 -4.44 6.07 5.30
N VAL A 53 -4.08 5.70 6.53
CA VAL A 53 -3.89 4.29 6.91
C VAL A 53 -5.21 3.50 6.81
N SER A 54 -6.35 4.11 7.12
CA SER A 54 -7.67 3.50 7.00
C SER A 54 -8.06 3.28 5.54
N LYS A 55 -7.83 4.26 4.65
CA LYS A 55 -7.98 4.12 3.20
C LYS A 55 -7.08 3.01 2.65
N ALA A 56 -5.83 2.95 3.09
CA ALA A 56 -4.89 1.89 2.72
C ALA A 56 -5.43 0.50 3.14
N SER A 57 -5.88 0.36 4.39
CA SER A 57 -6.48 -0.88 4.90
C SER A 57 -7.71 -1.28 4.08
N PHE A 58 -8.57 -0.33 3.73
CA PHE A 58 -9.74 -0.58 2.90
C PHE A 58 -9.35 -1.06 1.51
N THR A 59 -8.42 -0.38 0.83
CA THR A 59 -7.94 -0.79 -0.51
C THR A 59 -7.28 -2.17 -0.50
N LEU A 60 -6.51 -2.50 0.55
CA LEU A 60 -5.93 -3.83 0.71
C LEU A 60 -7.02 -4.90 0.80
N SER A 61 -8.08 -4.66 1.57
CA SER A 61 -9.21 -5.58 1.68
C SER A 61 -10.01 -5.65 0.37
N ASP A 62 -10.45 -4.51 -0.15
CA ASP A 62 -11.36 -4.48 -1.29
C ASP A 62 -10.66 -4.75 -2.62
N SER A 63 -9.63 -4.00 -2.99
CA SER A 63 -9.01 -4.15 -4.32
C SER A 63 -8.07 -5.35 -4.38
N LEU A 64 -7.27 -5.56 -3.33
CA LEU A 64 -6.30 -6.65 -3.29
C LEU A 64 -6.81 -7.93 -2.62
N LYS A 65 -8.06 -7.95 -2.12
CA LYS A 65 -8.69 -9.15 -1.53
C LYS A 65 -7.84 -9.76 -0.40
N ILE A 66 -7.28 -8.89 0.45
CA ILE A 66 -6.57 -9.32 1.66
C ILE A 66 -7.58 -9.76 2.71
N ASP A 67 -7.48 -11.01 3.16
CA ASP A 67 -8.28 -11.51 4.27
C ASP A 67 -8.02 -10.68 5.55
N PRO A 68 -9.04 -10.46 6.41
CA PRO A 68 -8.88 -9.74 7.66
C PRO A 68 -7.74 -10.29 8.54
N SER A 69 -7.56 -11.61 8.58
CA SER A 69 -6.49 -12.27 9.33
C SER A 69 -5.08 -11.98 8.79
N GLN A 70 -4.97 -11.58 7.51
CA GLN A 70 -3.73 -11.27 6.82
C GLN A 70 -3.44 -9.75 6.80
N MET A 71 -4.41 -8.90 7.20
CA MET A 71 -4.32 -7.44 7.06
C MET A 71 -3.06 -6.86 7.68
N LYS A 72 -2.75 -7.24 8.93
CA LYS A 72 -1.54 -6.80 9.62
C LYS A 72 -0.25 -7.21 8.89
N SER A 73 -0.23 -8.40 8.30
CA SER A 73 0.91 -8.84 7.49
C SER A 73 1.02 -8.06 6.18
N ALA A 74 -0.10 -7.73 5.54
CA ALA A 74 -0.13 -6.96 4.29
C ALA A 74 0.33 -5.52 4.49
N MET A 75 -0.14 -4.86 5.55
CA MET A 75 0.36 -3.55 5.96
C MET A 75 1.85 -3.64 6.34
N GLY A 76 2.25 -4.68 7.06
CA GLY A 76 3.66 -4.93 7.39
C GLY A 76 4.58 -5.05 6.17
N ILE A 77 4.11 -5.72 5.11
CA ILE A 77 4.82 -5.80 3.83
C ILE A 77 5.07 -4.41 3.23
N LEU A 78 4.05 -3.55 3.23
CA LEU A 78 4.16 -2.19 2.69
C LEU A 78 5.05 -1.31 3.58
N VAL A 79 4.91 -1.42 4.90
CA VAL A 79 5.79 -0.72 5.85
C VAL A 79 7.24 -1.15 5.64
N GLN A 80 7.52 -2.45 5.54
CA GLN A 80 8.87 -2.92 5.26
C GLN A 80 9.37 -2.41 3.91
N ALA A 81 8.56 -2.53 2.85
CA ALA A 81 8.93 -2.01 1.53
C ALA A 81 9.25 -0.51 1.61
N GLY A 82 8.48 0.26 2.37
CA GLY A 82 8.70 1.69 2.60
C GLY A 82 10.05 2.03 3.23
N LYS A 83 10.61 1.11 4.01
CA LYS A 83 11.91 1.26 4.69
C LYS A 83 13.11 0.90 3.81
N GLU A 84 12.89 0.29 2.65
CA GLU A 84 13.96 -0.13 1.73
C GLU A 84 14.45 1.01 0.81
N GLY A 85 13.86 2.21 0.90
CA GLY A 85 14.26 3.34 0.07
C GLY A 85 13.48 4.62 0.38
N ASN A 86 13.22 5.43 -0.67
CA ASN A 86 12.72 6.79 -0.55
C ASN A 86 11.22 6.93 -0.85
N PHE A 87 10.49 5.82 -0.92
CA PHE A 87 9.04 5.82 -1.07
C PHE A 87 8.40 5.34 0.24
N GLU A 88 7.98 6.26 1.11
CA GLU A 88 7.54 5.89 2.46
C GLU A 88 6.14 5.26 2.48
N PHE A 89 5.76 4.59 3.58
CA PHE A 89 4.42 4.02 3.73
C PHE A 89 3.31 5.07 3.57
N LYS A 90 3.49 6.30 4.07
CA LYS A 90 2.51 7.38 3.92
C LYS A 90 2.22 7.71 2.45
N ASP A 91 3.27 7.70 1.62
CA ASP A 91 3.15 7.92 0.19
C ASP A 91 2.42 6.75 -0.48
N MET A 92 2.66 5.53 0.00
CA MET A 92 1.95 4.33 -0.49
C MET A 92 0.48 4.41 -0.11
N ALA A 93 0.16 4.76 1.14
CA ALA A 93 -1.22 4.89 1.63
C ALA A 93 -2.04 5.88 0.79
N LYS A 94 -1.45 7.02 0.44
CA LYS A 94 -2.07 8.04 -0.44
C LYS A 94 -2.35 7.52 -1.85
N ASN A 95 -1.44 6.73 -2.42
CA ASN A 95 -1.50 6.28 -3.82
C ASN A 95 -2.16 4.89 -3.99
N LEU A 96 -2.32 4.15 -2.90
CA LEU A 96 -2.86 2.79 -2.87
C LEU A 96 -4.22 2.67 -3.55
N PRO A 97 -5.22 3.56 -3.34
CA PRO A 97 -6.53 3.40 -3.97
C PRO A 97 -6.46 3.29 -5.50
N VAL A 98 -5.65 4.14 -6.14
CA VAL A 98 -5.49 4.14 -7.60
C VAL A 98 -4.71 2.91 -8.05
N LEU A 99 -3.60 2.58 -7.39
CA LEU A 99 -2.77 1.44 -7.77
C LEU A 99 -3.46 0.11 -7.48
N GLY A 100 -4.23 0.00 -6.40
CA GLY A 100 -5.00 -1.18 -6.01
C GLY A 100 -5.97 -1.59 -7.10
N ALA A 101 -6.72 -0.62 -7.67
CA ALA A 101 -7.61 -0.87 -8.80
C ALA A 101 -6.88 -1.42 -10.03
N GLN A 102 -5.66 -0.91 -10.32
CA GLN A 102 -4.86 -1.41 -11.44
C GLN A 102 -4.34 -2.84 -11.21
N PHE A 103 -3.91 -3.16 -9.99
CA PHE A 103 -3.51 -4.53 -9.63
C PHE A 103 -4.70 -5.49 -9.71
N GLN A 104 -5.87 -5.06 -9.24
CA GLN A 104 -7.10 -5.83 -9.37
C GLN A 104 -7.45 -6.08 -10.85
N ALA A 105 -7.30 -5.09 -11.73
CA ALA A 105 -7.51 -5.24 -13.18
C ALA A 105 -6.52 -6.25 -13.80
N LEU A 106 -5.29 -6.33 -13.29
CA LEU A 106 -4.31 -7.37 -13.62
C LEU A 106 -4.57 -8.72 -12.94
N LYS A 107 -5.67 -8.86 -12.19
CA LYS A 107 -6.02 -10.03 -11.38
C LYS A 107 -4.94 -10.39 -10.35
N MET A 108 -4.30 -9.38 -9.80
CA MET A 108 -3.37 -9.51 -8.69
C MET A 108 -4.05 -9.11 -7.39
N GLY A 109 -3.85 -9.94 -6.37
CA GLY A 109 -4.29 -9.69 -5.01
C GLY A 109 -3.34 -10.33 -4.00
N GLY A 110 -3.76 -10.35 -2.75
CA GLY A 110 -3.00 -10.95 -1.67
C GLY A 110 -1.73 -10.20 -1.30
N LYS A 111 -0.96 -10.81 -0.41
CA LYS A 111 0.36 -10.32 0.02
C LYS A 111 1.34 -10.18 -1.15
N GLU A 112 1.18 -10.98 -2.19
CA GLU A 112 1.98 -10.93 -3.42
C GLU A 112 1.80 -9.60 -4.17
N ALA A 113 0.56 -9.11 -4.28
CA ALA A 113 0.28 -7.80 -4.87
C ALA A 113 0.84 -6.66 -4.03
N ALA A 114 0.65 -6.69 -2.71
CA ALA A 114 1.21 -5.69 -1.80
C ALA A 114 2.75 -5.62 -1.88
N ALA A 115 3.43 -6.77 -1.87
CA ALA A 115 4.89 -6.83 -1.96
C ALA A 115 5.40 -6.36 -3.33
N THR A 116 4.72 -6.76 -4.40
CA THR A 116 5.03 -6.31 -5.76
C THR A 116 4.88 -4.80 -5.90
N MET A 117 3.78 -4.24 -5.38
CA MET A 117 3.51 -2.82 -5.42
C MET A 117 4.56 -2.03 -4.64
N GLY A 118 4.80 -2.37 -3.37
CA GLY A 118 5.78 -1.69 -2.54
C GLY A 118 7.18 -1.73 -3.14
N ALA A 119 7.63 -2.90 -3.62
CA ALA A 119 8.93 -3.04 -4.26
C ALA A 119 9.05 -2.27 -5.57
N ALA A 120 8.03 -2.32 -6.43
CA ALA A 120 8.02 -1.59 -7.69
C ALA A 120 8.02 -0.08 -7.48
N LEU A 121 7.30 0.44 -6.47
CA LEU A 121 7.30 1.85 -6.13
C LEU A 121 8.67 2.33 -5.64
N GLN A 122 9.39 1.51 -4.85
CA GLN A 122 10.77 1.84 -4.47
C GLN A 122 11.69 1.98 -5.68
N ILE A 123 11.57 1.08 -6.66
CA ILE A 123 12.38 1.17 -7.86
C ILE A 123 11.94 2.33 -8.76
N ALA A 124 10.63 2.56 -8.91
CA ALA A 124 10.12 3.70 -9.66
C ALA A 124 10.60 5.03 -9.07
N ARG A 125 10.68 5.13 -7.73
CA ARG A 125 11.16 6.33 -7.02
C ARG A 125 12.58 6.72 -7.38
N LYS A 126 13.45 5.75 -7.73
CA LYS A 126 14.83 6.01 -8.16
C LYS A 126 14.92 6.75 -9.49
N GLY A 127 13.90 6.64 -10.33
CA GLY A 127 13.83 7.31 -11.64
C GLY A 127 12.91 8.53 -11.68
N ALA A 128 12.28 8.89 -10.56
CA ALA A 128 11.33 10.00 -10.46
C ALA A 128 11.83 11.06 -9.48
N ALA A 129 11.37 12.30 -9.61
CA ALA A 129 11.72 13.37 -8.66
C ALA A 129 10.94 13.23 -7.34
N THR A 130 9.69 12.75 -7.40
CA THR A 130 8.78 12.65 -6.25
C THR A 130 8.10 11.29 -6.16
N SER A 131 7.53 10.98 -4.99
CA SER A 131 6.73 9.76 -4.78
C SER A 131 5.44 9.78 -5.60
N ASP A 132 4.77 10.93 -5.71
CA ASP A 132 3.56 11.07 -6.55
C ASP A 132 3.89 10.82 -8.03
N GLU A 133 5.02 11.32 -8.52
CA GLU A 133 5.47 11.04 -9.89
C GLU A 133 5.78 9.55 -10.10
N ALA A 134 6.47 8.91 -9.16
CA ALA A 134 6.76 7.48 -9.22
C ALA A 134 5.48 6.63 -9.26
N ALA A 135 4.50 6.96 -8.41
CA ALA A 135 3.20 6.29 -8.39
C ALA A 135 2.43 6.52 -9.70
N ASN A 136 2.45 7.74 -10.23
CA ASN A 136 1.83 8.05 -11.51
C ASN A 136 2.48 7.29 -12.68
N ASN A 137 3.82 7.21 -12.71
CA ASN A 137 4.53 6.45 -13.74
C ASN A 137 4.16 4.95 -13.67
N MET A 138 4.07 4.37 -12.46
CA MET A 138 3.60 3.00 -12.27
C MET A 138 2.15 2.82 -12.75
N ASN A 139 1.26 3.73 -12.38
CA ASN A 139 -0.15 3.69 -12.80
C ASN A 139 -0.27 3.71 -14.33
N ASN A 140 0.50 4.57 -15.01
CA ASN A 140 0.55 4.62 -16.47
C ASN A 140 1.03 3.30 -17.08
N PHE A 141 2.07 2.70 -16.53
CA PHE A 141 2.52 1.38 -16.97
C PHE A 141 1.42 0.32 -16.85
N LEU A 142 0.78 0.21 -15.68
CA LEU A 142 -0.27 -0.79 -15.44
C LEU A 142 -1.49 -0.59 -16.37
N ALA A 143 -1.87 0.67 -16.61
CA ALA A 143 -2.96 1.00 -17.52
C ALA A 143 -2.63 0.69 -18.99
N LYS A 144 -1.35 0.80 -19.39
CA LYS A 144 -0.93 0.66 -20.80
C LYS A 144 -0.43 -0.73 -21.17
N ILE A 145 0.08 -1.52 -20.22
CA ILE A 145 0.77 -2.79 -20.51
C ILE A 145 -0.10 -3.82 -21.26
N LEU A 146 -1.42 -3.81 -21.02
CA LEU A 146 -2.40 -4.64 -21.74
C LEU A 146 -3.27 -3.84 -22.72
N SER A 147 -2.91 -2.60 -23.03
CA SER A 147 -3.68 -1.78 -23.98
C SER A 147 -3.63 -2.37 -25.39
N PRO A 148 -4.69 -2.20 -26.22
CA PRO A 148 -4.70 -2.70 -27.59
C PRO A 148 -3.49 -2.24 -28.41
N GLU A 149 -3.02 -1.01 -28.17
CA GLU A 149 -1.85 -0.46 -28.83
C GLU A 149 -0.57 -1.22 -28.46
N THR A 150 -0.29 -1.41 -27.17
CA THR A 150 0.88 -2.15 -26.70
C THR A 150 0.84 -3.59 -27.16
N LEU A 151 -0.32 -4.26 -27.08
CA LEU A 151 -0.49 -5.63 -27.56
C LEU A 151 -0.22 -5.76 -29.07
N LYS A 152 -0.72 -4.81 -29.87
CA LYS A 152 -0.46 -4.74 -31.31
C LYS A 152 1.03 -4.53 -31.61
N LYS A 153 1.69 -3.60 -30.91
CA LYS A 153 3.14 -3.34 -31.05
C LYS A 153 3.97 -4.55 -30.65
N ALA A 154 3.68 -5.19 -29.51
CA ALA A 154 4.33 -6.41 -29.06
C ALA A 154 4.24 -7.54 -30.12
N LYS A 155 3.05 -7.75 -30.68
CA LYS A 155 2.84 -8.78 -31.70
C LYS A 155 3.50 -8.44 -33.03
N LYS A 156 3.33 -7.21 -33.54
CA LYS A 156 3.81 -6.79 -34.86
C LYS A 156 5.32 -6.62 -34.91
N ASN A 157 5.90 -5.97 -33.91
CA ASN A 157 7.31 -5.56 -33.94
C ASN A 157 8.22 -6.60 -33.29
N PHE A 158 7.70 -7.42 -32.37
CA PHE A 158 8.50 -8.37 -31.58
C PHE A 158 8.03 -9.82 -31.69
N GLY A 159 6.91 -10.10 -32.36
CA GLY A 159 6.36 -11.45 -32.46
C GLY A 159 5.87 -12.02 -31.12
N VAL A 160 5.56 -11.17 -30.14
CA VAL A 160 5.20 -11.58 -28.78
C VAL A 160 3.70 -11.41 -28.52
N ASP A 161 3.04 -12.48 -28.08
CA ASP A 161 1.68 -12.43 -27.56
C ASP A 161 1.69 -12.12 -26.06
N LEU A 162 1.79 -10.83 -25.74
CA LEU A 162 1.87 -10.35 -24.36
C LEU A 162 0.61 -10.68 -23.54
N TYR A 163 -0.58 -10.63 -24.17
CA TYR A 163 -1.83 -10.98 -23.50
C TYR A 163 -1.84 -12.45 -23.07
N LYS A 164 -1.39 -13.36 -23.94
CA LYS A 164 -1.26 -14.78 -23.60
C LYS A 164 -0.25 -15.02 -22.48
N ILE A 165 0.87 -14.31 -22.47
CA ILE A 165 1.88 -14.42 -21.39
C ILE A 165 1.27 -14.04 -20.04
N VAL A 166 0.64 -12.86 -19.98
CA VAL A 166 0.05 -12.33 -18.74
C VAL A 166 -1.09 -13.22 -18.25
N THR A 167 -2.02 -13.59 -19.13
CA THR A 167 -3.14 -14.46 -18.75
C THR A 167 -2.71 -15.88 -18.37
N THR A 168 -1.63 -16.39 -18.96
CA THR A 168 -1.04 -17.67 -18.53
C THR A 168 -0.44 -17.57 -17.14
N ALA A 169 0.22 -16.46 -16.81
CA ALA A 169 0.73 -16.22 -15.46
C ALA A 169 -0.42 -16.20 -14.44
N GLN A 170 -1.49 -15.45 -14.72
CA GLN A 170 -2.70 -15.41 -13.89
C GLN A 170 -3.27 -16.81 -13.63
N LYS A 171 -3.48 -17.62 -14.69
CA LYS A 171 -4.06 -18.98 -14.58
C LYS A 171 -3.17 -19.94 -13.79
N LYS A 172 -1.85 -19.73 -13.80
CA LYS A 172 -0.88 -20.56 -13.07
C LYS A 172 -0.60 -20.06 -11.66
N GLY A 173 -1.32 -19.04 -11.18
CA GLY A 173 -1.06 -18.41 -9.88
C GLY A 173 0.31 -17.74 -9.80
N LYS A 174 0.92 -17.39 -10.94
CA LYS A 174 2.18 -16.65 -11.01
C LYS A 174 1.89 -15.16 -11.07
N ASN A 175 2.90 -14.36 -10.76
CA ASN A 175 2.82 -12.90 -10.80
C ASN A 175 2.72 -12.37 -12.26
N PRO A 176 1.56 -11.81 -12.68
CA PRO A 176 1.39 -11.30 -14.03
C PRO A 176 2.15 -10.00 -14.31
N PHE A 177 2.36 -9.17 -13.28
CA PHE A 177 3.19 -7.96 -13.39
C PHE A 177 4.64 -8.34 -13.74
N GLU A 178 5.22 -9.31 -13.02
CA GLU A 178 6.57 -9.78 -13.30
C GLU A 178 6.67 -10.49 -14.66
N ALA A 179 5.65 -11.27 -15.03
CA ALA A 179 5.59 -11.91 -16.35
C ALA A 179 5.58 -10.85 -17.48
N ALA A 180 4.83 -9.77 -17.31
CA ALA A 180 4.81 -8.66 -18.26
C ALA A 180 6.18 -7.96 -18.31
N MET A 181 6.77 -7.63 -17.16
CA MET A 181 8.09 -6.99 -17.07
C MET A 181 9.20 -7.83 -17.70
N HIS A 182 9.24 -9.15 -17.43
CA HIS A 182 10.18 -10.06 -18.09
C HIS A 182 10.00 -10.08 -19.61
N SER A 183 8.76 -10.05 -20.09
CA SER A 183 8.48 -9.98 -21.51
C SER A 183 8.96 -8.66 -22.12
N VAL A 184 8.79 -7.53 -21.41
CA VAL A 184 9.31 -6.22 -21.81
C VAL A 184 10.85 -6.25 -21.86
N MET A 185 11.51 -6.77 -20.83
CA MET A 185 12.98 -6.91 -20.80
C MET A 185 13.48 -7.72 -21.99
N LYS A 186 12.82 -8.84 -22.31
CA LYS A 186 13.19 -9.67 -23.45
C LYS A 186 13.00 -8.96 -24.80
N MET A 187 11.83 -8.34 -25.02
CA MET A 187 11.53 -7.62 -26.27
C MET A 187 12.49 -6.46 -26.51
N THR A 188 12.89 -5.78 -25.44
CA THR A 188 13.71 -4.58 -25.50
C THR A 188 15.20 -4.84 -25.30
N LYS A 189 15.64 -6.11 -25.30
CA LYS A 189 17.04 -6.49 -25.05
C LYS A 189 17.61 -5.83 -23.78
N ASN A 190 16.85 -5.89 -22.69
CA ASN A 190 17.14 -5.26 -21.40
C ASN A 190 17.22 -3.73 -21.48
N GLY A 191 16.27 -3.10 -22.19
CA GLY A 191 16.06 -1.66 -22.13
C GLY A 191 16.76 -0.84 -23.22
N ASP A 192 17.03 -1.44 -24.38
CA ASP A 192 17.41 -0.70 -25.58
C ASP A 192 16.38 0.41 -25.85
N GLN A 193 16.87 1.64 -26.00
CA GLN A 193 16.02 2.83 -26.07
C GLN A 193 15.12 2.82 -27.32
N LYS A 194 15.63 2.36 -28.46
CA LYS A 194 14.85 2.30 -29.70
C LYS A 194 13.72 1.28 -29.54
N LEU A 195 14.03 0.09 -29.04
CA LEU A 195 13.03 -0.97 -28.83
C LEU A 195 12.00 -0.60 -27.77
N LEU A 196 12.40 0.11 -26.70
CA LEU A 196 11.46 0.66 -25.72
C LEU A 196 10.50 1.67 -26.37
N GLY A 197 11.00 2.58 -27.22
CA GLY A 197 10.16 3.54 -27.94
C GLY A 197 9.22 2.87 -28.95
N GLU A 198 9.67 1.80 -29.61
CA GLU A 198 8.84 1.00 -30.52
C GLU A 198 7.69 0.29 -29.79
N LEU A 199 7.91 -0.11 -28.53
CA LEU A 199 6.90 -0.78 -27.70
C LEU A 199 5.98 0.24 -26.98
N PHE A 200 6.56 1.30 -26.44
CA PHE A 200 5.90 2.31 -25.62
C PHE A 200 6.23 3.72 -26.12
N GLY A 201 5.25 4.37 -26.75
CA GLY A 201 5.39 5.79 -27.13
C GLY A 201 5.25 6.75 -25.93
N ASP A 202 4.64 6.27 -24.84
CA ASP A 202 4.34 7.05 -23.64
C ASP A 202 5.57 7.20 -22.74
N MET A 203 5.93 8.44 -22.40
CA MET A 203 7.12 8.74 -21.62
C MET A 203 6.95 8.33 -20.15
N GLN A 204 5.77 8.47 -19.55
CA GLN A 204 5.51 8.05 -18.17
C GLN A 204 5.67 6.53 -18.02
N VAL A 205 5.21 5.76 -19.02
CA VAL A 205 5.45 4.31 -19.06
C VAL A 205 6.95 4.01 -19.13
N GLN A 206 7.69 4.71 -19.99
CA GLN A 206 9.14 4.53 -20.09
C GLN A 206 9.87 4.92 -18.79
N ASN A 207 9.43 5.99 -18.11
CA ASN A 207 9.98 6.45 -16.84
C ASN A 207 9.76 5.44 -15.71
N PHE A 208 8.73 4.59 -15.80
CA PHE A 208 8.58 3.44 -14.92
C PHE A 208 9.44 2.24 -15.34
N VAL A 209 9.38 1.88 -16.63
CA VAL A 209 10.00 0.65 -17.14
C VAL A 209 11.52 0.70 -17.06
N ARG A 210 12.15 1.84 -17.38
CA ARG A 210 13.62 1.94 -17.42
C ARG A 210 14.27 1.65 -16.05
N PRO A 211 13.87 2.31 -14.94
CA PRO A 211 14.39 1.97 -13.61
C PRO A 211 14.13 0.51 -13.23
N MET A 212 12.95 -0.03 -13.57
CA MET A 212 12.59 -1.43 -13.29
C MET A 212 13.53 -2.41 -13.99
N ILE A 213 13.86 -2.18 -15.25
CA ILE A 213 14.82 -3.01 -15.99
C ILE A 213 16.22 -2.91 -15.36
N GLN A 214 16.69 -1.69 -15.08
CA GLN A 214 18.02 -1.44 -14.54
C GLN A 214 18.23 -2.00 -13.13
N ASN A 215 17.15 -2.04 -12.33
CA ASN A 215 17.21 -2.42 -10.91
C ASN A 215 16.39 -3.69 -10.62
N TRP A 216 16.22 -4.57 -11.61
CA TRP A 216 15.36 -5.75 -11.47
C TRP A 216 15.74 -6.66 -10.28
N LYS A 217 17.04 -6.88 -10.05
CA LYS A 217 17.51 -7.67 -8.91
C LYS A 217 17.18 -7.02 -7.57
N GLU A 218 17.25 -5.70 -7.50
CA GLU A 218 16.91 -4.95 -6.30
C GLU A 218 15.41 -4.98 -6.03
N TYR A 219 14.58 -4.84 -7.07
CA TYR A 219 13.14 -5.11 -6.98
C TYR A 219 12.85 -6.48 -6.36
N GLN A 220 13.51 -7.54 -6.86
CA GLN A 220 13.34 -8.90 -6.34
C GLN A 220 13.76 -9.02 -4.87
N ARG A 221 14.89 -8.39 -4.49
CA ARG A 221 15.38 -8.36 -3.11
C ARG A 221 14.40 -7.66 -2.16
N ILE A 222 13.93 -6.46 -2.55
CA ILE A 222 12.97 -5.68 -1.75
C ILE A 222 11.68 -6.47 -1.58
N LYS A 223 11.13 -7.02 -2.66
CA LYS A 223 9.91 -7.84 -2.61
C LYS A 223 10.06 -9.03 -1.67
N ALA A 224 11.16 -9.77 -1.77
CA ALA A 224 11.44 -10.92 -0.90
C ALA A 224 11.57 -10.52 0.57
N THR A 225 12.30 -9.42 0.83
CA THR A 225 12.49 -8.87 2.18
C THR A 225 11.14 -8.44 2.79
N SER A 226 10.31 -7.75 2.01
CA SER A 226 8.98 -7.33 2.46
C SER A 226 8.06 -8.51 2.75
N LEU A 227 8.04 -9.53 1.89
CA LEU A 227 7.28 -10.77 2.14
C LEU A 227 7.73 -11.49 3.42
N GLY A 228 9.04 -11.46 3.72
CA GLY A 228 9.63 -12.08 4.90
C GLY A 228 9.44 -11.31 6.21
N ALA A 229 9.10 -10.02 6.16
CA ALA A 229 8.98 -9.18 7.37
C ALA A 229 7.83 -9.60 8.31
N GLY A 230 6.79 -10.22 7.75
CA GLY A 230 5.60 -10.65 8.50
C GLY A 230 4.87 -9.50 9.21
N SER A 231 4.05 -9.84 10.20
CA SER A 231 3.25 -8.87 10.97
C SER A 231 4.04 -8.15 12.07
N ALA A 232 5.26 -8.59 12.39
CA ALA A 232 6.02 -8.12 13.54
C ALA A 232 6.63 -6.71 13.34
N VAL A 233 6.87 -6.30 12.09
CA VAL A 233 7.45 -5.00 11.77
C VAL A 233 6.65 -3.84 12.36
N ILE A 234 5.31 -3.88 12.27
CA ILE A 234 4.44 -2.83 12.81
C ILE A 234 4.57 -2.74 14.34
N ASP A 235 4.52 -3.87 15.05
CA ASP A 235 4.59 -3.85 16.52
C ASP A 235 5.97 -3.42 17.01
N ARG A 236 7.04 -3.88 16.35
CA ARG A 236 8.42 -3.48 16.67
C ARG A 236 8.61 -1.98 16.46
N ASP A 237 8.19 -1.46 15.31
CA ASP A 237 8.39 -0.07 14.96
C ASP A 237 7.51 0.84 15.85
N PHE A 238 6.28 0.41 16.17
CA PHE A 238 5.42 1.05 17.17
C PHE A 238 6.08 1.11 18.56
N ALA A 239 6.64 -0.01 19.04
CA ALA A 239 7.30 -0.05 20.34
C ALA A 239 8.57 0.80 20.39
N ASN A 240 9.23 1.01 19.25
CA ASN A 240 10.39 1.88 19.15
C ASN A 240 10.00 3.36 19.13
N ILE A 241 9.06 3.77 18.27
CA ILE A 241 8.67 5.18 18.13
C ILE A 241 8.00 5.73 19.40
N THR A 242 7.26 4.89 20.14
CA THR A 242 6.61 5.29 21.40
C THR A 242 7.59 5.59 22.53
N LYS A 243 8.88 5.31 22.37
CA LYS A 243 9.93 5.72 23.30
C LYS A 243 10.35 7.17 23.10
N ASP A 244 10.06 7.75 21.95
CA ASP A 244 10.44 9.13 21.62
C ASP A 244 9.67 10.13 22.49
N ASN A 245 10.34 11.22 22.85
CA ASN A 245 9.76 12.24 23.76
C ASN A 245 8.48 12.87 23.20
N ALA A 246 8.43 13.10 21.89
CA ALA A 246 7.23 13.64 21.22
C ALA A 246 6.04 12.69 21.37
N GLU A 247 6.26 11.39 21.16
CA GLU A 247 5.21 10.37 21.28
C GLU A 247 4.80 10.14 22.74
N ARG A 248 5.72 10.23 23.70
CA ARG A 248 5.40 10.20 25.15
C ARG A 248 4.56 11.40 25.57
N LEU A 249 4.87 12.59 25.06
CA LEU A 249 4.06 13.79 25.32
C LEU A 249 2.66 13.65 24.70
N LYS A 250 2.58 13.06 23.50
CA LYS A 250 1.30 12.72 22.87
C LYS A 250 0.49 11.75 23.74
N GLN A 251 1.12 10.70 24.29
CA GLN A 251 0.46 9.75 25.20
C GLN A 251 -0.16 10.46 26.42
N LEU A 252 0.57 11.41 27.04
CA LEU A 252 0.05 12.19 28.17
C LEU A 252 -1.18 13.02 27.76
N ARG A 253 -1.14 13.67 26.59
CA ARG A 253 -2.29 14.42 26.06
C ARG A 253 -3.49 13.53 25.80
N ILE A 254 -3.28 12.33 25.28
CA ILE A 254 -4.34 11.34 25.06
C ILE A 254 -4.96 10.92 26.40
N GLN A 255 -4.15 10.65 27.43
CA GLN A 255 -4.66 10.31 28.76
C GLN A 255 -5.47 11.45 29.37
N ALA A 256 -4.99 12.70 29.27
CA ALA A 256 -5.71 13.88 29.75
C ALA A 256 -7.05 14.07 29.00
N SER A 257 -7.06 13.90 27.68
CA SER A 257 -8.28 13.96 26.86
C SER A 257 -9.26 12.83 27.21
N ASN A 258 -8.77 11.63 27.49
CA ASN A 258 -9.61 10.50 27.91
C ASN A 258 -10.22 10.74 29.30
N ALA A 259 -9.46 11.33 30.23
CA ALA A 259 -9.94 11.68 31.56
C ALA A 259 -11.05 12.73 31.49
N SER A 260 -10.89 13.76 30.65
CA SER A 260 -11.93 14.78 30.47
C SER A 260 -13.20 14.19 29.84
N LEU A 261 -13.08 13.36 28.81
CA LEU A 261 -14.22 12.67 28.19
C LEU A 261 -14.96 11.76 29.19
N SER A 262 -14.21 11.02 30.01
CA SER A 262 -14.78 10.13 31.03
C SER A 262 -15.53 10.94 32.11
N PHE A 263 -14.95 12.05 32.56
CA PHE A 263 -15.59 12.97 33.50
C PHE A 263 -16.91 13.54 32.96
N TRP A 264 -16.91 14.03 31.71
CA TRP A 264 -18.13 14.54 31.08
C TRP A 264 -19.20 13.46 30.91
N SER A 265 -18.83 12.25 30.51
CA SER A 265 -19.78 11.14 30.40
C SER A 265 -20.41 10.78 31.76
N GLY A 266 -19.62 10.76 32.84
CA GLY A 266 -20.12 10.50 34.18
C GLY A 266 -21.07 11.60 34.69
N LEU A 267 -20.81 12.86 34.36
CA LEU A 267 -21.73 13.95 34.65
C LEU A 267 -23.05 13.82 33.88
N ALA A 268 -23.00 13.49 32.58
CA ALA A 268 -24.20 13.32 31.76
C ALA A 268 -25.11 12.19 32.30
N THR A 269 -24.53 11.04 32.67
CA THR A 269 -25.27 9.91 33.25
C THR A 269 -25.89 10.27 34.61
N CYS A 270 -25.23 11.10 35.42
CA CYS A 270 -25.77 11.61 36.69
C CYS A 270 -26.96 12.56 36.49
N PHE A 271 -27.01 13.33 35.40
CA PHE A 271 -28.14 14.19 35.07
C PHE A 271 -29.36 13.41 34.55
N GLU A 272 -29.15 12.34 33.76
CA GLU A 272 -30.23 11.46 33.28
C GLU A 272 -30.86 10.59 34.38
N CYS A 273 -30.13 10.28 35.47
CA CYS A 273 -30.70 9.59 36.65
C CYS A 273 -31.52 10.51 37.60
N ARG A 274 -31.59 11.82 37.33
CA ARG A 274 -32.31 12.81 38.16
C ARG A 274 -33.61 13.34 37.51
N ALA A 275 -34.05 12.74 36.41
CA ALA A 275 -35.35 12.95 35.78
C ALA A 275 -36.19 11.67 35.90
#